data_AF-A0A0R2CX73-F1
#
_entry.id   AF-A0A0R2CX73-F1
#
_cell.length_a   1.000
_cell.length_b   1.000
_cell.length_c   1.000
_cell.angle_alpha   90.00
_cell.angle_beta   90.00
_cell.angle_gamma   90.00
#
_symmetry.space_group_name_H-M   'P 1'
#
loop_
_entity.id
_entity.type
_entity.pdbx_description
1 polymer ?
#
loop_
_entity_poly.entity_id
_entity_poly.type
_entity_poly.pdbx_seq_one_letter_code
_entity_poly.pdbx_strand_id
1 'polypeptide(L)'
;MATMVFLMSNYNMLWRFGFAKYTFKKEIMIYPLAFCIVYLVKRFISGPVVAHLHSKSLWLGAQKKSISFPMLTILCNVTIVIAIMTLLTKNYLPHHIVRSYFFNWLHTIIVAIPVFFFIVRPLVIKVIKWLRDRYVAPI
;
A
#
# COMPACT_ATOMS: atom_id res chain seq x y z
N MET A 1 -6.43 -5.88 -1.78
CA MET A 1 -6.04 -4.46 -1.76
C MET A 1 -6.71 -3.73 -0.61
N ALA A 2 -8.04 -3.81 -0.48
CA ALA A 2 -8.78 -3.26 0.66
C ALA A 2 -8.21 -3.71 2.02
N THR A 3 -7.91 -5.00 2.17
CA THR A 3 -7.29 -5.59 3.39
C THR A 3 -5.93 -4.98 3.73
N MET A 4 -5.07 -4.78 2.73
CA MET A 4 -3.76 -4.16 2.92
C MET A 4 -3.90 -2.71 3.36
N VAL A 5 -4.75 -1.94 2.68
CA VAL A 5 -4.98 -0.53 3.00
C VAL A 5 -5.56 -0.40 4.40
N PHE A 6 -6.44 -1.32 4.81
CA PHE A 6 -7.04 -1.30 6.14
C PHE A 6 -5.97 -1.53 7.22
N LEU A 7 -5.14 -2.57 7.08
CA LEU A 7 -4.06 -2.86 8.02
C LEU A 7 -3.03 -1.71 8.09
N MET A 8 -2.65 -1.15 6.95
CA MET A 8 -1.71 -0.04 6.86
C MET A 8 -2.27 1.25 7.46
N SER A 9 -3.55 1.53 7.22
CA SER A 9 -4.22 2.73 7.74
C SER A 9 -4.31 2.67 9.27
N ASN A 10 -4.72 1.52 9.82
CA ASN A 10 -4.71 1.26 11.26
C ASN A 10 -3.31 1.41 11.88
N TYR A 11 -2.29 0.81 11.25
CA TYR A 11 -0.91 0.93 11.71
C TYR A 11 -0.42 2.39 11.71
N ASN A 12 -0.66 3.12 10.62
CA ASN A 12 -0.28 4.51 10.49
C ASN A 12 -1.01 5.41 11.50
N MET A 13 -2.29 5.14 11.78
CA MET A 13 -3.07 5.91 12.75
C MET A 13 -2.62 5.62 14.20
N LEU A 14 -2.31 4.36 14.53
CA LEU A 14 -1.74 3.97 15.82
C LEU A 14 -0.38 4.62 16.05
N TRP A 15 0.49 4.64 15.04
CA TRP A 15 1.79 5.27 15.12
C TRP A 15 1.69 6.79 15.29
N ARG A 16 0.75 7.42 14.58
CA ARG A 16 0.60 8.88 14.55
C ARG A 16 -0.06 9.45 15.80
N PHE A 17 -1.04 8.76 16.37
CA PHE A 17 -1.81 9.25 17.53
C PHE A 17 -1.49 8.53 18.84
N GLY A 18 -0.72 7.44 18.79
CA GLY A 18 -0.46 6.57 19.94
C GLY A 18 -1.71 5.78 20.35
N PHE A 19 -1.53 4.76 21.20
CA PHE A 19 -2.63 3.93 21.71
C PHE A 19 -3.67 4.74 22.50
N ALA A 20 -3.25 5.80 23.19
CA ALA A 20 -4.11 6.60 24.07
C ALA A 20 -5.16 7.46 23.33
N LYS A 21 -4.91 7.86 22.08
CA LYS A 21 -5.83 8.68 21.27
C LYS A 21 -6.39 7.93 20.06
N TYR A 22 -6.07 6.66 19.93
CA TYR A 22 -6.59 5.81 18.87
C TYR A 22 -8.10 5.58 19.09
N THR A 23 -8.91 5.89 18.08
CA THR A 23 -10.34 5.61 18.12
C THR A 23 -10.71 4.84 16.86
N PHE A 24 -11.09 3.57 17.02
CA PHE A 24 -11.51 2.70 15.92
C PHE A 24 -12.63 3.34 15.06
N LYS A 25 -13.52 4.12 15.70
CA LYS A 25 -14.58 4.88 15.01
C LYS A 25 -14.04 5.92 14.01
N LYS A 26 -12.93 6.60 14.33
CA LYS A 26 -12.28 7.55 13.41
C LYS A 26 -11.65 6.83 12.23
N GLU A 27 -11.07 5.66 12.48
CA GLU A 27 -10.46 4.83 11.42
C GLU A 27 -11.50 4.41 10.39
N ILE A 28 -12.68 3.92 10.82
CA ILE A 28 -13.76 3.52 9.90
C ILE A 28 -14.23 4.69 9.03
N MET A 29 -14.18 5.92 9.54
CA MET A 29 -14.58 7.12 8.79
C MET A 29 -13.51 7.58 7.79
N ILE A 30 -12.23 7.44 8.14
CA ILE A 30 -11.09 7.85 7.29
C ILE A 30 -10.77 6.77 6.25
N TYR A 31 -11.00 5.50 6.58
CA TYR A 31 -10.65 4.35 5.75
C TYR A 31 -11.20 4.40 4.32
N PRO A 32 -12.50 4.73 4.07
CA PRO A 32 -13.03 4.82 2.71
C PRO A 32 -12.31 5.87 1.88
N LEU A 33 -12.01 7.03 2.48
CA LEU A 33 -11.29 8.11 1.81
C LEU A 33 -9.85 7.68 1.48
N ALA A 34 -9.15 7.08 2.45
CA ALA A 34 -7.80 6.57 2.25
C ALA A 34 -7.78 5.47 1.17
N PHE A 35 -8.76 4.58 1.18
CA PHE A 35 -8.92 3.54 0.16
C PHE A 35 -9.14 4.14 -1.23
N CYS A 36 -10.01 5.12 -1.38
CA CYS A 36 -10.22 5.84 -2.64
C CYS A 36 -8.92 6.47 -3.15
N ILE A 37 -8.19 7.19 -2.30
CA ILE A 37 -6.91 7.83 -2.70
C ILE A 37 -5.91 6.77 -3.17
N VAL A 38 -5.69 5.72 -2.39
CA VAL A 38 -4.73 4.65 -2.74
C VAL A 38 -5.17 3.92 -4.01
N TYR A 39 -6.48 3.70 -4.18
CA TYR A 39 -7.01 3.07 -5.38
C TYR A 39 -6.77 3.93 -6.63
N LEU A 40 -7.03 5.23 -6.56
CA LEU A 40 -6.79 6.18 -7.63
C LEU A 40 -5.30 6.27 -7.99
N VAL A 41 -4.43 6.44 -6.99
CA VAL A 41 -2.97 6.48 -7.21
C VAL A 41 -2.49 5.20 -7.87
N LYS A 42 -2.94 4.04 -7.41
CA LYS A 42 -2.55 2.77 -8.03
C LYS A 42 -3.04 2.68 -9.48
N ARG A 43 -4.30 3.03 -9.74
CA ARG A 43 -4.91 2.85 -11.06
C ARG A 43 -4.33 3.81 -12.10
N PHE A 44 -4.16 5.07 -11.74
CA PHE A 44 -3.76 6.12 -12.68
C PHE A 44 -2.25 6.37 -12.72
N ILE A 45 -1.52 6.08 -11.63
CA ILE A 45 -0.10 6.40 -11.54
C ILE A 45 0.72 5.11 -11.39
N SER A 46 0.62 4.40 -10.27
CA SER A 46 1.55 3.30 -10.00
C SER A 46 1.44 2.14 -10.99
N GLY A 47 0.23 1.78 -11.41
CA GLY A 47 -0.01 0.74 -12.41
C GLY A 47 0.69 1.01 -13.75
N PRO A 48 0.38 2.12 -14.45
CA PRO A 48 1.02 2.44 -15.71
C PRO A 48 2.51 2.71 -15.57
N VAL A 49 2.96 3.37 -14.49
CA VAL A 49 4.38 3.64 -14.25
C VAL A 49 5.16 2.34 -14.08
N VAL A 50 4.67 1.39 -13.27
CA VAL A 50 5.35 0.11 -13.05
C VAL A 50 5.33 -0.75 -14.30
N ALA A 51 4.22 -0.75 -15.06
CA ALA A 51 4.15 -1.45 -16.34
C ALA A 51 5.18 -0.90 -17.34
N HIS A 52 5.31 0.44 -17.44
CA HIS A 52 6.29 1.09 -18.31
C HIS A 52 7.74 0.82 -17.88
N LEU A 53 7.99 0.81 -16.56
CA LEU A 53 9.32 0.51 -16.02
C LEU A 53 9.72 -0.94 -16.31
N HIS A 54 8.76 -1.87 -16.18
CA HIS A 54 8.98 -3.28 -16.45
C HIS A 54 9.13 -3.58 -17.96
N SER A 55 8.52 -2.78 -18.85
CA SER A 55 8.69 -2.94 -20.29
C SER A 55 10.02 -2.39 -20.80
N LYS A 56 10.55 -1.32 -20.18
CA LYS A 56 11.80 -0.68 -20.62
C LYS A 56 13.07 -1.23 -19.96
N SER A 57 12.97 -1.82 -18.77
CA SER A 57 14.17 -2.25 -18.04
C SER A 57 14.52 -3.72 -18.28
N LEU A 58 15.68 -3.95 -18.88
CA LEU A 58 16.30 -5.27 -19.07
C LEU A 58 16.55 -6.00 -17.74
N TRP A 59 16.92 -5.27 -16.68
CA TRP A 59 17.15 -5.82 -15.34
C TRP A 59 15.87 -6.33 -14.66
N LEU A 60 14.76 -5.60 -14.84
CA LEU A 60 13.46 -6.02 -14.29
C LEU A 60 12.82 -7.15 -15.10
N GLY A 61 13.12 -7.25 -16.40
CA GLY A 61 12.71 -8.36 -17.25
C GLY A 61 13.26 -9.72 -16.79
N ALA A 62 14.45 -9.75 -16.19
CA ALA A 62 15.08 -10.97 -15.69
C ALA A 62 14.51 -11.49 -14.36
N GLN A 63 13.74 -10.67 -13.64
CA GLN A 63 13.19 -11.01 -12.33
C GLN A 63 11.79 -11.63 -12.44
N LYS A 64 11.41 -12.47 -11.47
CA LYS A 64 10.05 -13.07 -11.43
C LYS A 64 9.01 -11.95 -11.30
N LYS A 65 8.23 -11.74 -12.37
CA LYS A 65 7.10 -10.78 -12.44
C LYS A 65 6.14 -10.88 -11.26
N SER A 66 5.96 -12.08 -10.70
CA SER A 66 5.11 -12.32 -9.52
C SER A 66 5.59 -11.63 -8.23
N ILE A 67 6.85 -11.18 -8.15
CA ILE A 67 7.45 -10.57 -6.96
C ILE A 67 7.87 -9.13 -7.25
N SER A 68 8.54 -8.89 -8.39
CA SER A 68 9.03 -7.55 -8.76
C SER A 68 7.88 -6.57 -8.94
N PHE A 69 6.85 -6.95 -9.70
CA PHE A 69 5.75 -6.06 -10.06
C PHE A 69 4.94 -5.59 -8.84
N PRO A 70 4.50 -6.47 -7.91
CA PRO A 70 3.83 -6.01 -6.70
C PRO A 70 4.73 -5.15 -5.81
N MET A 71 6.01 -5.48 -5.69
CA MET A 71 6.94 -4.74 -4.85
C MET A 71 7.12 -3.30 -5.34
N LEU A 72 7.35 -3.11 -6.64
CA LEU A 72 7.43 -1.77 -7.25
C LEU A 72 6.12 -0.99 -7.13
N THR A 73 4.99 -1.69 -7.30
CA THR A 73 3.67 -1.07 -7.14
C THR A 73 3.46 -0.58 -5.72
N ILE A 74 3.92 -1.32 -4.71
CA ILE A 74 3.86 -0.90 -3.30
C ILE A 74 4.80 0.28 -3.07
N LEU A 75 6.06 0.20 -3.51
CA LEU A 75 7.03 1.29 -3.36
C LEU A 75 6.50 2.60 -3.96
N CYS A 76 5.98 2.55 -5.19
CA CYS A 76 5.43 3.70 -5.89
C CYS A 76 4.14 4.24 -5.25
N ASN A 77 3.26 3.35 -4.74
CA ASN A 77 2.08 3.82 -4.01
C ASN A 77 2.46 4.50 -2.69
N VAL A 78 3.38 3.90 -1.93
CA VAL A 78 3.76 4.42 -0.61
C VAL A 78 4.49 5.75 -0.74
N THR A 79 5.37 5.94 -1.74
CA THR A 79 6.00 7.25 -2.00
C THR A 79 4.93 8.33 -2.24
N ILE A 80 4.00 8.09 -3.17
CA ILE A 80 3.00 9.09 -3.57
C ILE A 80 2.03 9.39 -2.42
N VAL A 81 1.52 8.36 -1.75
CA VAL A 81 0.53 8.52 -0.67
C VAL A 81 1.13 9.26 0.52
N ILE A 82 2.38 8.96 0.90
CA ILE A 82 3.05 9.67 1.99
C ILE A 82 3.39 11.10 1.58
N ALA A 83 3.72 11.35 0.31
CA ALA A 83 3.96 12.70 -0.18
C ALA A 83 2.67 13.54 -0.08
N ILE A 84 1.55 13.00 -0.57
CA ILE A 84 0.23 13.64 -0.47
C ILE A 84 -0.15 13.89 1.00
N MET A 85 0.01 12.89 1.87
CA MET A 85 -0.30 13.04 3.30
C MET A 85 0.59 14.08 3.99
N THR A 86 1.87 14.15 3.62
CA THR A 86 2.81 15.14 4.16
C THR A 86 2.41 16.55 3.75
N LEU A 87 2.01 16.74 2.49
CA LEU A 87 1.51 18.02 1.97
C LEU A 87 0.18 18.43 2.62
N LEU A 88 -0.78 17.51 2.70
CA LEU A 88 -2.12 17.79 3.23
C LEU A 88 -2.12 18.12 4.71
N THR A 89 -1.29 17.44 5.50
CA THR A 89 -1.45 17.56 6.95
C THR A 89 -0.75 18.76 7.56
N LYS A 90 0.14 19.49 6.86
CA LYS A 90 0.93 20.66 7.35
C LYS A 90 1.48 20.59 8.80
N ASN A 91 1.48 19.41 9.43
CA ASN A 91 1.69 19.21 10.87
C ASN A 91 3.15 18.89 11.22
N TYR A 92 4.08 19.08 10.28
CA TYR A 92 5.49 18.83 10.52
C TYR A 92 6.18 20.16 10.79
N LEU A 93 7.01 20.20 11.84
CA LEU A 93 7.81 21.37 12.15
C LEU A 93 8.53 21.86 10.87
N PRO A 94 8.46 23.16 10.55
CA PRO A 94 8.91 23.71 9.26
C PRO A 94 10.38 23.42 8.93
N HIS A 95 11.19 22.97 9.88
CA HIS A 95 12.61 22.63 9.68
C HIS A 95 12.91 21.14 9.39
N HIS A 96 11.94 20.22 9.47
CA HIS A 96 12.21 18.77 9.34
C HIS A 96 11.24 18.00 8.44
N ILE A 97 10.60 18.66 7.47
CA ILE A 97 9.63 18.04 6.56
C ILE A 97 10.25 16.85 5.79
N VAL A 98 11.45 17.01 5.24
CA VAL A 98 12.14 15.96 4.46
C VAL A 98 12.50 14.76 5.35
N ARG A 99 13.04 15.02 6.54
CA ARG A 99 13.40 13.95 7.49
C ARG A 99 12.18 13.17 7.96
N SER A 100 11.09 13.87 8.27
CA SER A 100 9.86 13.22 8.72
C SER A 100 9.16 12.45 7.59
N TYR A 101 9.22 12.96 6.36
CA TYR A 101 8.78 12.24 5.18
C TYR A 101 9.54 10.93 5.02
N PHE A 102 10.88 10.99 5.04
CA PHE A 102 11.72 9.80 4.85
C PHE A 102 11.53 8.76 5.96
N PHE A 103 11.39 9.21 7.21
CA PHE A 103 11.17 8.31 8.35
C PHE A 103 9.82 7.60 8.25
N ASN A 104 8.73 8.32 7.96
CA ASN A 104 7.41 7.71 7.75
C ASN A 104 7.38 6.81 6.52
N TRP A 105 8.08 7.22 5.46
CA TRP A 105 8.23 6.44 4.24
C TRP A 105 8.89 5.09 4.51
N LEU A 106 10.02 5.11 5.22
CA LEU A 106 10.77 3.90 5.57
C LEU A 106 9.94 2.98 6.48
N HIS A 107 9.33 3.52 7.53
CA HIS A 107 8.46 2.73 8.43
C HIS A 107 7.30 2.09 7.68
N THR A 108 6.63 2.83 6.80
CA THR A 108 5.47 2.31 6.07
C THR A 108 5.89 1.20 5.11
N ILE A 109 7.01 1.35 4.39
CA ILE A 109 7.51 0.30 3.48
C ILE A 109 7.92 -0.97 4.22
N ILE A 110 8.63 -0.82 5.33
CA ILE A 110 9.10 -1.95 6.14
C ILE A 110 7.92 -2.80 6.61
N VAL A 111 6.77 -2.21 6.91
CA VAL A 111 5.57 -2.97 7.31
C VAL A 111 4.74 -3.40 6.10
N ALA A 112 4.64 -2.58 5.05
CA ALA A 112 3.84 -2.84 3.87
C ALA A 112 4.29 -4.08 3.09
N ILE A 113 5.61 -4.26 2.95
CA ILE A 113 6.17 -5.40 2.21
C ILE A 113 5.82 -6.73 2.90
N PRO A 114 6.13 -6.96 4.19
CA PRO A 114 5.73 -8.17 4.90
C PRO A 114 4.22 -8.40 4.90
N VAL A 115 3.41 -7.37 5.19
CA VAL A 115 1.95 -7.51 5.20
C VAL A 115 1.44 -7.96 3.83
N PHE A 116 2.00 -7.44 2.74
CA PHE A 116 1.61 -7.88 1.41
C PHE A 116 1.95 -9.34 1.14
N PHE A 117 3.19 -9.75 1.39
CA PHE A 117 3.66 -11.10 1.08
C PHE A 117 3.07 -12.18 1.99
N PHE A 118 2.96 -11.92 3.30
CA PHE A 118 2.53 -12.91 4.29
C PHE A 118 1.02 -12.93 4.56
N ILE A 119 0.31 -11.81 4.37
CA ILE A 119 -1.12 -11.74 4.69
C ILE A 119 -1.95 -11.61 3.42
N VAL A 120 -1.70 -10.57 2.63
CA VAL A 120 -2.57 -10.19 1.51
C VAL A 120 -2.49 -11.19 0.37
N ARG A 121 -1.27 -11.57 -0.06
CA ARG A 121 -1.05 -12.51 -1.15
C ARG A 121 -1.68 -13.89 -0.89
N PRO A 122 -1.45 -14.57 0.25
CA PRO A 122 -2.08 -15.87 0.50
C PRO A 122 -3.60 -15.77 0.64
N LEU A 123 -4.12 -14.69 1.22
CA LEU A 123 -5.58 -14.47 1.27
C LEU A 123 -6.19 -14.40 -0.13
N VAL A 124 -5.58 -13.63 -1.04
CA VAL A 124 -6.05 -13.51 -2.42
C VAL A 124 -6.00 -14.88 -3.12
N ILE A 125 -4.92 -15.64 -2.97
CA ILE A 125 -4.80 -16.97 -3.56
C ILE A 125 -5.87 -17.91 -3.01
N LYS A 126 -6.10 -17.91 -1.69
CA LYS A 126 -7.15 -18.73 -1.05
C LYS A 126 -8.54 -18.38 -1.56
N VAL A 127 -8.88 -17.09 -1.67
CA VAL A 127 -10.19 -16.65 -2.16
C VAL A 127 -10.37 -17.03 -3.64
N ILE A 128 -9.36 -16.85 -4.47
CA ILE A 128 -9.42 -17.25 -5.89
C ILE A 128 -9.58 -18.77 -6.01
N LYS A 129 -8.84 -19.55 -5.22
CA LYS A 129 -8.96 -21.00 -5.19
C LYS A 129 -10.38 -21.42 -4.76
N TRP A 130 -10.88 -20.85 -3.67
CA TRP A 130 -12.25 -21.11 -3.19
C TRP A 130 -13.31 -20.74 -4.22
N LEU A 131 -13.18 -19.61 -4.93
CA LEU A 131 -14.08 -19.23 -6.01
C LEU A 131 -14.02 -20.20 -7.19
N ARG A 132 -12.80 -20.61 -7.58
CA ARG A 132 -12.60 -21.61 -8.64
C ARG A 132 -13.29 -22.92 -8.27
N ASP A 133 -13.00 -23.45 -7.09
CA ASP A 133 -13.54 -24.75 -6.64
C ASP A 133 -15.07 -24.75 -6.53
N ARG A 134 -15.70 -23.59 -6.31
CA ARG A 134 -17.14 -23.46 -6.07
C ARG A 134 -17.97 -23.04 -7.28
N TYR A 135 -17.38 -22.27 -8.22
CA TYR A 135 -18.10 -21.70 -9.37
C TYR A 135 -17.55 -22.13 -10.73
N VAL A 136 -16.32 -22.65 -10.80
CA VAL A 136 -15.75 -23.20 -12.02
C VAL A 136 -15.72 -24.72 -11.82
N ALA A 137 -16.72 -25.41 -12.36
CA ALA A 137 -16.75 -26.88 -12.34
C ALA A 137 -15.39 -27.44 -12.79
N PRO A 138 -14.88 -28.51 -12.15
CA PRO A 138 -13.66 -29.16 -12.61
C PRO A 138 -13.90 -29.64 -14.04
N ILE A 139 -13.10 -29.15 -14.98
CA ILE A 139 -12.97 -29.73 -16.32
C ILE A 139 -11.81 -30.72 -16.24
#